data_AF-A0A821YC02-F1
#
_entry.id   AF-A0A821YC02-F1
#
_cell.length_a   1.000
_cell.length_b   1.000
_cell.length_c   1.000
_cell.angle_alpha   90.00
_cell.angle_beta   90.00
_cell.angle_gamma   90.00
#
_symmetry.space_group_name_H-M   'P 1'
#
loop_
_entity.id
_entity.type
_entity.pdbx_description
1 polymer ?
#
loop_
_entity_poly.entity_id
_entity_poly.type
_entity_poly.pdbx_seq_one_letter_code
_entity_poly.pdbx_strand_id
1 'polypeptide(L)' 'SHKGTSFRPLKWTVPERNQTVYLICACKYTKCPPICDATHIGLTNTIQKQIENCPLRQEHCNIGDKKLCQQCGFVPDW' A
#
# COMPACT_ATOMS: atom_id res chain seq x y z
N SER A 1 0.47 -11.05 -2.29
CA SER A 1 -0.22 -11.77 -1.19
C SER A 1 0.41 -11.39 0.15
N HIS A 2 -0.38 -11.16 1.21
CA HIS A 2 0.08 -10.63 2.51
C HIS A 2 0.90 -11.62 3.36
N LYS A 3 0.97 -12.91 2.98
CA LYS A 3 1.81 -13.90 3.66
C LYS A 3 3.28 -13.44 3.62
N GLY A 4 3.92 -13.36 4.78
CA GLY A 4 5.31 -12.87 4.92
C GLY A 4 5.43 -11.37 5.20
N THR A 5 4.32 -10.66 5.42
CA THR A 5 4.31 -9.25 5.84
C THR A 5 3.46 -9.06 7.10
N SER A 6 3.55 -7.89 7.75
CA SER A 6 2.67 -7.53 8.87
C SER A 6 1.26 -7.15 8.43
N PHE A 7 1.04 -6.92 7.13
CA PHE A 7 -0.26 -6.54 6.62
C PHE A 7 -1.30 -7.63 6.85
N ARG A 8 -2.51 -7.20 7.16
CA ARG A 8 -3.68 -8.06 7.34
C ARG A 8 -4.81 -7.57 6.42
N PRO A 9 -5.63 -8.48 5.87
CA PRO A 9 -6.81 -8.09 5.12
C PRO A 9 -7.75 -7.25 6.01
N LEU A 10 -8.35 -6.23 5.42
CA LEU A 10 -9.43 -5.49 6.06
C LEU A 10 -10.76 -6.14 5.68
N LYS A 11 -11.49 -6.67 6.67
CA LYS A 11 -12.86 -7.12 6.46
C LYS A 11 -13.76 -5.90 6.29
N TRP A 12 -14.53 -5.88 5.21
CA TRP A 12 -15.52 -4.84 4.96
C TRP A 12 -16.85 -5.48 4.56
N THR A 13 -17.93 -4.88 5.02
CA THR A 13 -19.30 -5.31 4.74
C THR A 13 -20.01 -4.20 3.98
N VAL A 14 -20.82 -4.57 2.99
CA VAL A 14 -21.63 -3.61 2.23
C VAL A 14 -22.57 -2.85 3.17
N PRO A 15 -22.59 -1.51 3.15
CA PRO A 15 -23.51 -0.71 3.94
C PRO A 15 -24.98 -0.97 3.58
N GLU A 16 -25.89 -0.74 4.53
CA GLU A 16 -27.35 -0.93 4.35
C GLU A 16 -27.94 -0.18 3.15
N ARG A 17 -27.35 0.98 2.80
CA ARG A 17 -27.73 1.74 1.60
C ARG A 17 -26.85 1.30 0.44
N ASN A 18 -27.39 0.37 -0.34
CA ASN A 18 -26.74 -0.24 -1.48
C ASN A 18 -26.41 0.83 -2.54
N GLN A 19 -25.23 0.73 -3.13
CA GLN A 19 -24.82 1.47 -4.32
C GLN A 19 -24.57 0.48 -5.44
N THR A 20 -24.77 0.90 -6.70
CA THR A 20 -24.39 0.08 -7.86
C THR A 20 -22.88 -0.18 -7.89
N VAL A 21 -22.09 0.76 -7.39
CA VAL A 21 -20.62 0.69 -7.36
C VAL A 21 -20.10 1.24 -6.03
N TYR A 22 -19.11 0.54 -5.46
CA TYR A 22 -18.30 1.05 -4.36
C TYR A 22 -16.85 1.20 -4.84
N LEU A 23 -16.30 2.41 -4.74
CA LEU A 23 -14.91 2.67 -5.11
C LEU A 23 -13.99 2.23 -3.97
N ILE A 24 -13.35 1.06 -4.14
CA ILE A 24 -12.41 0.50 -3.17
C ILE A 24 -10.97 0.89 -3.53
N CYS A 25 -10.18 1.27 -2.54
CA CYS A 25 -8.81 1.72 -2.71
C CYS A 25 -7.88 0.59 -3.22
N ALA A 26 -7.35 0.80 -4.42
CA ALA A 26 -6.32 -0.08 -5.00
C ALA A 26 -4.90 0.30 -4.60
N CYS A 27 -4.60 1.60 -4.46
CA CYS A 27 -3.24 2.08 -4.22
C CYS A 27 -2.70 1.81 -2.80
N LYS A 28 -3.57 1.55 -1.82
CA LYS A 28 -3.23 1.30 -0.40
C LYS A 28 -2.77 2.52 0.42
N TYR A 29 -2.95 3.74 -0.11
CA TYR A 29 -2.61 5.00 0.58
C TYR A 29 -3.83 5.84 0.97
N THR A 30 -5.05 5.30 0.91
CA THR A 30 -6.22 6.05 1.35
C THR A 30 -6.16 6.36 2.86
N LYS A 31 -6.63 7.54 3.23
CA LYS A 31 -6.86 7.97 4.62
C LYS A 31 -8.20 7.46 5.17
N CYS A 32 -9.07 6.91 4.31
CA CYS A 32 -10.43 6.46 4.62
C CYS A 32 -10.66 5.00 4.17
N PRO A 33 -9.91 4.01 4.69
CA PRO A 33 -10.04 2.63 4.24
C PRO A 33 -11.45 2.06 4.52
N PRO A 34 -12.03 1.27 3.59
CA PRO A 34 -11.44 0.77 2.35
C PRO A 34 -11.70 1.66 1.12
N ILE A 35 -12.33 2.82 1.29
CA ILE A 35 -12.85 3.65 0.20
C ILE A 35 -11.72 4.39 -0.53
N CYS A 36 -11.89 4.63 -1.83
CA CYS A 36 -10.99 5.48 -2.59
C CYS A 36 -11.26 6.97 -2.30
N ASP A 37 -10.21 7.70 -1.92
CA ASP A 37 -10.24 9.15 -1.64
C ASP A 37 -9.40 9.97 -2.64
N ALA A 38 -9.11 9.39 -3.81
CA ALA A 38 -8.27 9.98 -4.84
C ALA A 38 -6.81 10.32 -4.42
N THR A 39 -6.33 9.86 -3.25
CA THR A 39 -4.93 10.08 -2.83
C THR A 39 -3.93 9.65 -3.90
N HIS A 40 -4.26 8.61 -4.67
CA HIS A 40 -3.41 8.07 -5.74
C HIS A 40 -3.04 9.07 -6.84
N ILE A 41 -3.78 10.16 -7.02
CA ILE A 41 -3.49 11.19 -8.02
C ILE A 41 -2.16 11.91 -7.71
N GLY A 42 -1.80 12.03 -6.42
CA GLY A 42 -0.61 12.77 -5.97
C GLY A 42 0.54 11.90 -5.44
N LEU A 43 0.48 10.58 -5.60
CA LEU A 43 1.41 9.68 -4.92
C LEU A 43 2.83 9.65 -5.51
N THR A 44 3.01 10.02 -6.77
CA THR A 44 4.23 9.75 -7.55
C THR A 44 5.50 10.26 -6.84
N ASN A 45 5.52 11.54 -6.46
CA ASN A 45 6.70 12.15 -5.84
C ASN A 45 6.85 11.77 -4.36
N THR A 46 5.73 11.49 -3.68
CA THR A 46 5.72 11.20 -2.24
C THR A 46 6.34 9.82 -1.97
N ILE A 47 5.93 8.80 -2.73
CA ILE A 47 6.44 7.44 -2.57
C ILE A 47 7.92 7.38 -2.92
N GLN A 48 8.33 8.01 -4.01
CA GLN A 48 9.73 8.06 -4.41
C GLN A 48 10.60 8.64 -3.28
N LYS A 49 10.19 9.78 -2.70
CA LYS A 49 10.89 10.39 -1.56
C LYS A 49 10.89 9.50 -0.31
N GLN A 50 9.81 8.74 -0.06
CA GLN A 50 9.77 7.80 1.07
C GLN A 50 10.76 6.65 0.89
N ILE A 51 10.85 6.08 -0.31
CA ILE A 51 11.84 5.06 -0.65
C ILE A 51 13.26 5.64 -0.52
N GLU A 52 13.45 6.85 -1.02
CA GLU A 52 14.75 7.51 -1.00
C GLU A 52 15.27 7.80 0.42
N ASN A 53 14.36 8.16 1.32
CA ASN A 53 14.66 8.48 2.72
C ASN A 53 14.53 7.28 3.66
N CYS A 54 14.32 6.07 3.14
CA CYS A 54 14.20 4.88 3.97
C CYS A 54 15.53 4.57 4.67
N PRO A 55 15.57 4.40 6.01
CA PRO A 55 16.80 4.01 6.72
C PRO A 55 17.36 2.67 6.26
N LEU A 56 16.48 1.78 5.76
CA LEU A 56 16.83 0.46 5.25
C LEU A 56 17.04 0.47 3.73
N ARG A 57 17.23 1.64 3.10
CA ARG A 57 17.34 1.76 1.64
C ARG A 57 18.46 0.90 1.06
N GLN A 58 19.58 0.77 1.77
CA GLN A 58 20.70 -0.09 1.33
C GLN A 58 20.35 -1.59 1.38
N GLU A 59 19.37 -1.99 2.18
CA GLU A 59 18.86 -3.36 2.22
C GLU A 59 17.85 -3.63 1.09
N HIS A 60 17.36 -2.60 0.38
CA HIS A 60 16.41 -2.77 -0.71
C HIS A 60 16.98 -3.55 -1.91
N CYS A 61 18.31 -3.67 -2.03
CA CYS A 61 18.97 -4.52 -3.04
C CYS A 61 19.31 -5.93 -2.52
N ASN A 62 19.24 -6.17 -1.20
CA ASN A 62 19.54 -7.45 -0.53
C ASN A 62 18.31 -8.01 0.17
N ILE A 63 17.13 -7.65 -0.33
CA ILE A 63 15.87 -8.22 0.12
C ILE A 63 15.89 -9.67 -0.37
N GLY A 64 16.24 -10.63 0.49
CA GLY A 64 16.09 -12.07 0.22
C GLY A 64 14.60 -12.43 0.02
N ASP A 65 14.06 -13.38 0.79
CA ASP A 65 12.64 -13.78 0.69
C ASP A 65 11.61 -12.69 1.09
N LYS A 66 12.07 -11.48 1.44
CA LYS A 66 11.23 -10.38 1.89
C LYS A 66 10.45 -9.80 0.69
N LYS A 67 9.12 -9.69 0.79
CA LYS A 67 8.27 -9.30 -0.35
C LYS A 67 8.16 -7.81 -0.59
N LEU A 68 8.41 -6.99 0.44
CA LEU A 68 8.36 -5.54 0.40
C LEU A 68 9.00 -4.94 1.67
N CYS A 69 9.47 -3.70 1.57
CA CYS A 69 9.87 -2.89 2.71
C CYS A 69 8.65 -2.28 3.39
N GLN A 70 8.36 -2.70 4.62
CA GLN A 70 7.19 -2.25 5.37
C GLN A 70 7.31 -0.81 5.88
N GLN A 71 8.52 -0.24 5.83
CA GLN A 71 8.82 1.13 6.26
C GLN A 71 8.48 2.17 5.18
N CYS A 72 8.85 1.88 3.93
CA CYS A 72 8.77 2.85 2.83
C CYS A 72 7.94 2.38 1.63
N GLY A 73 7.43 1.14 1.67
CA GLY A 73 6.63 0.57 0.59
C GLY A 73 7.41 0.10 -0.64
N PHE A 74 8.75 0.07 -0.61
CA PHE A 74 9.56 -0.47 -1.70
C PHE A 74 9.20 -1.94 -1.95
N VAL A 75 9.02 -2.32 -3.22
CA VAL A 75 8.77 -3.69 -3.65
C VAL A 75 9.89 -4.06 -4.62
N PRO A 76 10.64 -5.16 -4.40
CA PRO A 76 11.63 -5.62 -5.36
C PRO A 76 10.96 -6.04 -6.67
N ASP A 77 11.68 -5.89 -7.78
CA ASP A 77 11.26 -6.44 -9.07
C ASP A 77 11.13 -7.97 -8.93
N TRP A 78 10.03 -8.52 -9.46
CA TRP A 78 9.57 -9.88 -9.22
C TRP A 78 10.34 -10.93 -10.01
#